data_AF-A0A9W3D569-F1
#
_entry.id   AF-A0A9W3D569-F1
#
_cell.length_a   1.000
_cell.length_b   1.000
_cell.length_c   1.000
_cell.angle_alpha   90.00
_cell.angle_beta   90.00
_cell.angle_gamma   90.00
#
_symmetry.space_group_name_H-M   'P 1'
#
loop_
_entity.id
_entity.type
_entity.pdbx_description
1 polymer ?
#
loop_
_entity_poly.entity_id
_entity_poly.type
_entity_poly.pdbx_seq_one_letter_code
_entity_poly.pdbx_strand_id
1 'polypeptide(L)'
;MCLTSYTLVCYGSRKRFEIPKCKRLQSVPEKAWSQIIWHKSSFFIERILEHWRIRDGRGESLYPRSSFAINCKGDVCKGDIVLFTQMVHHKYEKMKGSEDIMGIRTVAGKVVKESYGTAKQQHTFTIEVLWCEGMQKLPPLYPLLVKGRNLYGLLTLRQRWANEEDRVKVLSEKHCRGAAARKVMRERKIKSGYVHKGEIRSSSWFYTSHIHF
;
A
#
# COMPACT_ATOMS: atom_id res chain seq x y z
N MET A 1 22.45 -7.47 29.15
CA MET A 1 21.52 -8.58 28.78
C MET A 1 21.93 -9.10 27.40
N CYS A 2 22.46 -10.33 27.31
CA CYS A 2 22.98 -10.90 26.06
C CYS A 2 21.84 -11.30 25.11
N LEU A 3 21.58 -10.50 24.09
CA LEU A 3 20.76 -10.90 22.94
C LEU A 3 21.63 -11.76 22.03
N THR A 4 21.49 -13.08 22.11
CA THR A 4 22.06 -13.95 21.08
C THR A 4 21.20 -13.81 19.82
N SER A 5 21.78 -13.37 18.70
CA SER A 5 21.12 -13.28 17.39
C SER A 5 21.51 -14.48 16.52
N TYR A 6 20.64 -14.91 15.60
CA TYR A 6 21.04 -15.82 14.54
C TYR A 6 21.51 -15.00 13.34
N THR A 7 22.73 -15.28 12.87
CA THR A 7 23.18 -14.80 11.57
C THR A 7 22.67 -15.78 10.51
N LEU A 8 21.86 -15.30 9.57
CA LEU A 8 21.46 -16.06 8.40
C LEU A 8 22.14 -15.47 7.15
N VAL A 9 22.72 -16.36 6.34
CA VAL A 9 23.29 -16.05 5.03
C VAL A 9 22.44 -16.76 3.99
N CYS A 10 21.70 -16.01 3.17
CA CYS A 10 21.04 -16.59 2.01
C CYS A 10 22.08 -16.86 0.91
N TYR A 11 22.29 -18.12 0.53
CA TYR A 11 23.11 -18.41 -0.65
C TYR A 11 22.38 -17.91 -1.91
N GLY A 12 23.02 -17.00 -2.66
CA GLY A 12 22.48 -16.36 -3.87
C GLY A 12 22.23 -14.85 -3.76
N SER A 13 22.15 -14.31 -2.53
CA SER A 13 22.18 -12.87 -2.29
C SER A 13 23.10 -12.64 -1.09
N ARG A 14 24.23 -11.92 -1.25
CA ARG A 14 25.22 -11.65 -0.17
C ARG A 14 24.66 -10.75 0.95
N LYS A 15 23.41 -10.94 1.35
CA LYS A 15 22.74 -10.22 2.44
C LYS A 15 22.78 -11.10 3.68
N ARG A 16 23.44 -10.58 4.72
CA ARG A 16 23.47 -11.14 6.06
C ARG A 16 22.27 -10.59 6.84
N PHE A 17 21.46 -11.47 7.42
CA PHE A 17 20.31 -11.07 8.23
C PHE A 17 20.52 -11.49 9.68
N GLU A 18 20.28 -10.57 10.62
CA GLU A 18 20.29 -10.87 12.05
C GLU A 18 18.86 -11.03 12.56
N ILE A 19 18.52 -12.24 13.03
CA ILE A 19 17.21 -12.52 13.63
C ILE A 19 17.37 -12.61 15.16
N PRO A 20 16.61 -11.82 15.95
CA PRO A 20 16.63 -11.92 17.41
C PRO A 20 16.13 -13.29 17.89
N LYS A 21 16.82 -13.94 18.85
CA LYS A 21 16.29 -15.14 19.51
C LYS A 21 15.04 -14.79 20.33
N CYS A 22 13.97 -15.55 20.14
CA CYS A 22 12.74 -15.47 20.92
C CYS A 22 12.38 -16.83 21.52
N LYS A 23 11.71 -16.85 22.68
CA LYS A 23 11.25 -18.07 23.38
C LYS A 23 10.41 -19.00 22.49
N ARG A 24 9.62 -18.46 21.55
CA ARG A 24 8.85 -19.25 20.57
C ARG A 24 9.72 -19.85 19.45
N LEU A 25 10.90 -19.29 19.20
CA LEU A 25 11.89 -19.79 18.23
C LEU A 25 12.83 -20.82 18.87
N GLN A 26 12.97 -20.82 20.20
CA GLN A 26 13.78 -21.78 20.97
C GLN A 26 13.19 -23.20 20.95
N SER A 27 11.88 -23.36 20.73
CA SER A 27 11.20 -24.66 20.67
C SER A 27 11.29 -25.34 19.29
N VAL A 28 11.88 -24.67 18.30
CA VAL A 28 12.01 -25.21 16.94
C VAL A 28 13.46 -25.63 16.74
N PRO A 29 13.75 -26.89 16.38
CA PRO A 29 15.12 -27.39 16.23
C PRO A 29 15.92 -26.56 15.22
N GLU A 30 17.20 -26.24 15.49
CA GLU A 30 18.08 -25.49 14.58
C GLU A 30 18.14 -26.06 13.15
N LYS A 31 18.01 -27.40 13.04
CA LYS A 31 17.98 -28.11 11.75
C LYS A 31 16.69 -27.80 10.95
N ALA A 32 15.56 -27.65 11.64
CA ALA A 32 14.27 -27.30 11.02
C ALA A 32 14.25 -25.83 10.55
N TRP A 33 14.91 -24.92 11.27
CA TRP A 33 15.12 -23.53 10.80
C TRP A 33 15.91 -23.50 9.51
N SER A 34 17.02 -24.22 9.49
CA SER A 34 17.89 -24.31 8.30
C SER A 34 17.11 -24.85 7.11
N GLN A 35 16.27 -25.89 7.28
CA GLN A 35 15.41 -26.45 6.21
C GLN A 35 14.26 -25.53 5.77
N ILE A 36 13.58 -24.83 6.69
CA ILE A 36 12.48 -23.89 6.36
C ILE A 36 13.02 -22.66 5.60
N ILE A 37 14.23 -22.21 5.94
CA ILE A 37 14.91 -21.07 5.31
C ILE A 37 15.57 -21.48 3.99
N TRP A 38 16.05 -22.73 3.87
CA TRP A 38 16.71 -23.26 2.67
C TRP A 38 15.86 -23.20 1.40
N HIS A 39 14.54 -23.22 1.51
CA HIS A 39 13.62 -23.24 0.36
C HIS A 39 12.84 -21.93 0.12
N LYS A 40 13.10 -20.84 0.88
CA LYS A 40 12.29 -19.62 0.78
C LYS A 40 13.02 -18.43 0.17
N SER A 41 12.37 -17.86 -0.85
CA SER A 41 12.69 -16.57 -1.49
C SER A 41 12.94 -15.47 -0.45
N SER A 42 13.95 -14.62 -0.69
CA SER A 42 14.39 -13.52 0.19
C SER A 42 13.25 -12.64 0.71
N PHE A 43 12.17 -12.51 -0.06
CA PHE A 43 10.94 -11.81 0.30
C PHE A 43 10.31 -12.30 1.62
N PHE A 44 10.32 -13.61 1.89
CA PHE A 44 9.72 -14.15 3.12
C PHE A 44 10.50 -13.74 4.37
N ILE A 45 11.84 -13.69 4.27
CA ILE A 45 12.70 -13.31 5.39
C ILE A 45 12.49 -11.84 5.73
N GLU A 46 12.47 -10.96 4.72
CA GLU A 46 12.20 -9.53 4.90
C GLU A 46 10.85 -9.29 5.59
N ARG A 47 9.79 -10.03 5.21
CA ARG A 47 8.48 -9.92 5.87
C ARG A 47 8.49 -10.39 7.32
N ILE A 48 9.19 -11.48 7.62
CA ILE A 48 9.31 -11.98 8.99
C ILE A 48 10.00 -10.92 9.85
N LEU A 49 11.16 -10.43 9.40
CA LEU A 49 11.89 -9.38 10.10
C LEU A 49 11.03 -8.14 10.32
N GLU A 50 10.31 -7.70 9.30
CA GLU A 50 9.43 -6.53 9.41
C GLU A 50 8.32 -6.75 10.45
N HIS A 51 7.68 -7.92 10.44
CA HIS A 51 6.70 -8.29 11.47
C HIS A 51 7.30 -8.17 12.88
N TRP A 52 8.49 -8.72 13.11
CA TRP A 52 9.16 -8.66 14.42
C TRP A 52 9.44 -7.23 14.87
N ARG A 53 9.78 -6.35 13.94
CA ARG A 53 10.06 -4.93 14.23
C ARG A 53 8.80 -4.17 14.66
N ILE A 54 7.64 -4.49 14.08
CA ILE A 54 6.40 -3.71 14.28
C ILE A 54 5.37 -4.36 15.20
N ARG A 55 5.44 -5.67 15.46
CA ARG A 55 4.37 -6.41 16.17
C ARG A 55 4.06 -5.86 17.57
N ASP A 56 5.06 -5.30 18.25
CA ASP A 56 4.92 -4.81 19.63
C ASP A 56 4.32 -3.39 19.67
N GLY A 57 3.62 -2.96 18.61
CA GLY A 57 3.05 -1.62 18.49
C GLY A 57 4.06 -0.52 18.18
N ARG A 58 5.34 -0.87 17.99
CA ARG A 58 6.45 0.05 17.68
C ARG A 58 6.50 0.48 16.20
N GLY A 59 5.42 0.30 15.44
CA GLY A 59 5.40 0.67 14.03
C GLY A 59 5.57 2.19 13.82
N GLU A 60 5.00 3.03 14.68
CA GLU A 60 5.11 4.48 14.54
C GLU A 60 6.53 5.01 14.80
N SER A 61 7.33 4.36 15.65
CA SER A 61 8.73 4.77 15.83
C SER A 61 9.61 4.44 14.62
N LEU A 62 9.27 3.38 13.88
CA LEU A 62 9.97 2.98 12.64
C LEU A 62 9.50 3.78 11.42
N TYR A 63 8.22 4.16 11.41
CA TYR A 63 7.58 4.93 10.35
C TYR A 63 6.90 6.16 10.97
N PRO A 64 7.68 7.15 11.46
CA PRO A 64 7.13 8.30 12.17
C PRO A 64 6.33 9.19 11.23
N ARG A 65 5.27 9.82 11.74
CA ARG A 65 4.42 10.75 10.96
C ARG A 65 5.22 11.82 10.21
N SER A 66 6.28 12.34 10.83
CA SER A 66 7.17 13.35 10.24
C SER A 66 7.90 12.90 8.98
N SER A 67 8.08 11.59 8.78
CA SER A 67 8.71 11.05 7.56
C SER A 67 7.80 11.12 6.32
N PHE A 68 6.49 11.30 6.52
CA PHE A 68 5.51 11.42 5.45
C PHE A 68 5.36 12.88 5.04
N ALA A 69 6.31 13.38 4.27
CA ALA A 69 6.37 14.80 3.92
C ALA A 69 5.76 15.14 2.54
N ILE A 70 5.52 14.14 1.68
CA ILE A 70 5.17 14.39 0.28
C ILE A 70 3.69 14.07 0.05
N ASN A 71 2.92 15.05 -0.42
CA ASN A 71 1.54 14.81 -0.86
C ASN A 71 1.53 13.97 -2.14
N CYS A 72 0.76 12.89 -2.14
CA CYS A 72 0.63 11.98 -3.28
C CYS A 72 -0.83 11.66 -3.63
N LYS A 73 -1.76 12.56 -3.28
CA LYS A 73 -3.18 12.43 -3.65
C LYS A 73 -3.33 12.23 -5.16
N GLY A 74 -3.93 11.11 -5.57
CA GLY A 74 -4.08 10.71 -6.98
C GLY A 74 -2.93 9.87 -7.55
N ASP A 75 -1.74 10.00 -6.96
CA ASP A 75 -0.48 9.48 -7.51
C ASP A 75 0.15 8.38 -6.65
N VAL A 76 -0.62 7.78 -5.74
CA VAL A 76 -0.18 6.59 -5.01
C VAL A 76 0.06 5.44 -5.98
N CYS A 77 1.21 4.77 -5.89
CA CYS A 77 1.56 3.62 -6.70
C CYS A 77 2.10 2.46 -5.85
N LYS A 78 2.24 1.28 -6.48
CA LYS A 78 2.84 0.11 -5.84
C LYS A 78 4.24 0.46 -5.31
N GLY A 79 4.53 0.03 -4.08
CA GLY A 79 5.80 0.29 -3.41
C GLY A 79 5.79 1.52 -2.50
N ASP A 80 4.84 2.46 -2.68
CA ASP A 80 4.72 3.62 -1.80
C ASP A 80 4.46 3.19 -0.35
N ILE A 81 5.13 3.87 0.58
CA ILE A 81 4.79 3.83 2.00
C ILE A 81 3.98 5.09 2.27
N VAL A 82 2.69 4.91 2.53
CA VAL A 82 1.70 5.97 2.61
C VAL A 82 1.15 6.13 4.01
N LEU A 83 0.81 7.36 4.37
CA LEU A 83 0.03 7.73 5.54
C LEU A 83 -1.26 8.37 5.03
N PHE A 84 -2.39 7.80 5.41
CA PHE A 84 -3.68 8.32 5.01
C PHE A 84 -4.70 8.21 6.13
N THR A 85 -5.65 9.12 6.06
CA THR A 85 -6.79 9.16 6.95
C THR A 85 -8.00 8.60 6.22
N GLN A 86 -8.75 7.74 6.88
CA GLN A 86 -10.01 7.23 6.33
C GLN A 86 -11.12 7.25 7.38
N MET A 87 -12.33 7.49 6.91
CA MET A 87 -13.53 7.34 7.72
C MET A 87 -13.80 5.86 7.98
N VAL A 88 -14.18 5.53 9.21
CA VAL A 88 -14.60 4.22 9.66
C VAL A 88 -16.11 4.31 9.83
N HIS A 89 -16.84 3.49 9.10
CA HIS A 89 -18.29 3.41 9.23
C HIS A 89 -18.66 2.30 10.20
N HIS A 90 -19.85 2.41 10.81
CA HIS A 90 -20.44 1.27 11.50
C HIS A 90 -20.53 0.06 10.57
N LYS A 91 -20.41 -1.15 11.14
CA LYS A 91 -20.76 -2.36 10.39
C LYS A 91 -22.20 -2.16 9.91
N TYR A 92 -22.41 -2.32 8.61
CA TYR A 92 -23.68 -2.11 7.94
C TYR A 92 -24.74 -3.04 8.55
N GLU A 93 -25.44 -2.61 9.58
CA GLU A 93 -26.72 -3.19 9.95
C GLU A 93 -27.69 -2.66 8.90
N LYS A 94 -28.06 -3.52 7.95
CA LYS A 94 -28.73 -3.20 6.67
C LYS A 94 -30.05 -2.41 6.79
N MET A 95 -30.50 -2.05 7.98
CA MET A 95 -31.82 -1.48 8.25
C MET A 95 -31.88 0.04 8.48
N LYS A 96 -30.77 0.76 8.68
CA LYS A 96 -30.84 2.22 8.86
C LYS A 96 -30.11 2.96 7.74
N GLY A 97 -30.88 3.75 6.98
CA GLY A 97 -30.43 4.54 5.84
C GLY A 97 -29.53 5.74 6.19
N SER A 98 -28.94 5.78 7.39
CA SER A 98 -27.88 6.75 7.72
C SER A 98 -26.53 6.05 7.69
N GLU A 99 -25.62 6.62 6.93
CA GLU A 99 -24.22 6.21 6.85
C GLU A 99 -23.52 6.65 8.14
N ASP A 100 -23.79 5.96 9.25
CA ASP A 100 -23.30 6.35 10.57
C ASP A 100 -21.77 6.21 10.60
N ILE A 101 -21.09 7.36 10.49
CA ILE A 101 -19.65 7.46 10.57
C ILE A 101 -19.29 7.16 12.02
N MET A 102 -18.68 6.00 12.25
CA MET A 102 -18.21 5.58 13.57
C MET A 102 -17.10 6.52 14.03
N GLY A 103 -16.20 6.91 13.11
CA GLY A 103 -15.14 7.85 13.40
C GLY A 103 -14.07 7.89 12.31
N ILE A 104 -12.87 8.31 12.68
CA ILE A 104 -11.73 8.45 11.79
C ILE A 104 -10.59 7.55 12.28
N ARG A 105 -9.85 6.98 11.34
CA ARG A 105 -8.57 6.31 11.62
C ARG A 105 -7.48 6.77 10.68
N THR A 106 -6.26 6.79 11.20
CA THR A 106 -5.04 7.09 10.45
C THR A 106 -4.25 5.81 10.29
N VAL A 107 -3.86 5.50 9.05
CA VAL A 107 -3.16 4.27 8.70
C VAL A 107 -1.87 4.62 7.99
N ALA A 108 -0.75 4.12 8.52
CA ALA A 108 0.48 4.01 7.77
C ALA A 108 0.58 2.62 7.17
N GLY A 109 0.90 2.52 5.89
CA GLY A 109 0.98 1.23 5.22
C GLY A 109 1.75 1.25 3.92
N LYS A 110 2.20 0.06 3.51
CA LYS A 110 2.90 -0.15 2.24
C LYS A 110 1.94 -0.62 1.17
N VAL A 111 1.94 0.03 0.02
CA VAL A 111 1.13 -0.39 -1.13
C VAL A 111 1.78 -1.60 -1.79
N VAL A 112 1.16 -2.78 -1.63
CA VAL A 112 1.70 -4.04 -2.16
C VAL A 112 1.16 -4.36 -3.54
N LYS A 113 -0.12 -4.02 -3.77
CA LYS A 113 -0.80 -4.29 -5.04
C LYS A 113 -1.77 -3.17 -5.35
N GLU A 114 -2.00 -2.97 -6.64
CA GLU A 114 -3.11 -2.16 -7.13
C GLU A 114 -3.74 -2.80 -8.37
N SER A 115 -5.03 -2.57 -8.57
CA SER A 115 -5.76 -3.08 -9.73
C SER A 115 -6.85 -2.12 -10.19
N TYR A 116 -7.14 -2.16 -11.49
CA TYR A 116 -8.25 -1.46 -12.12
C TYR A 116 -9.36 -2.46 -12.43
N GLY A 117 -10.53 -2.30 -11.79
CA GLY A 117 -11.69 -3.16 -12.02
C GLY A 117 -12.28 -2.95 -13.42
N THR A 118 -12.29 -4.01 -14.21
CA THR A 118 -12.66 -4.01 -15.65
C THR A 118 -14.10 -3.58 -15.92
N ALA A 119 -15.02 -3.74 -14.96
CA ALA A 119 -16.45 -3.46 -15.17
C ALA A 119 -16.88 -2.07 -14.68
N LYS A 120 -16.31 -1.59 -13.56
CA LYS A 120 -16.77 -0.37 -12.87
C LYS A 120 -15.71 0.73 -12.77
N GLN A 121 -14.57 0.57 -13.44
CA GLN A 121 -13.39 1.46 -13.31
C GLN A 121 -12.96 1.70 -11.85
N GLN A 122 -13.20 0.72 -10.98
CA GLN A 122 -12.84 0.85 -9.57
C GLN A 122 -11.34 0.58 -9.42
N HIS A 123 -10.59 1.62 -9.10
CA HIS A 123 -9.19 1.49 -8.70
C HIS A 123 -9.15 1.03 -7.25
N THR A 124 -8.50 -0.09 -6.99
CA THR A 124 -8.37 -0.67 -5.64
C THR A 124 -6.90 -0.90 -5.33
N PHE A 125 -6.54 -0.63 -4.08
CA PHE A 125 -5.22 -0.83 -3.51
C PHE A 125 -5.26 -1.90 -2.43
N THR A 126 -4.22 -2.72 -2.37
CA THR A 126 -3.92 -3.59 -1.24
C THR A 126 -2.76 -2.97 -0.48
N ILE A 127 -3.07 -2.47 0.71
CA ILE A 127 -2.12 -1.79 1.60
C ILE A 127 -1.85 -2.72 2.76
N GLU A 128 -0.59 -3.08 2.99
CA GLU A 128 -0.20 -3.77 4.21
C GLU A 128 0.02 -2.74 5.31
N VAL A 129 -0.75 -2.87 6.39
CA VAL A 129 -0.70 -1.94 7.52
C VAL A 129 0.64 -2.06 8.23
N LEU A 130 1.33 -0.94 8.45
CA LEU A 130 2.53 -0.89 9.29
C LEU A 130 2.14 -0.54 10.73
N TRP A 131 1.30 0.48 10.88
CA TRP A 131 0.65 0.84 12.12
C TRP A 131 -0.67 1.56 11.85
N CYS A 132 -1.54 1.57 12.85
CA CYS A 132 -2.87 2.17 12.76
C CYS A 132 -3.20 2.86 14.08
N GLU A 133 -3.74 4.08 13.99
CA GLU A 133 -4.21 4.85 15.12
C GLU A 133 -5.65 5.34 14.88
N GLY A 134 -6.38 5.59 15.97
CA GLY A 134 -7.79 5.95 15.93
C GLY A 134 -8.70 4.72 15.99
N MET A 135 -9.85 4.84 15.35
CA MET A 135 -10.94 3.89 15.53
C MET A 135 -10.72 2.56 14.79
N GLN A 136 -11.18 1.45 15.40
CA GLN A 136 -11.00 0.09 14.87
C GLN A 136 -9.55 -0.16 14.39
N LYS A 137 -8.62 -0.12 15.35
CA LYS A 137 -7.19 -0.34 15.07
C LYS A 137 -6.99 -1.65 14.32
N LEU A 138 -6.27 -1.57 13.21
CA LEU A 138 -5.89 -2.73 12.43
C LEU A 138 -4.57 -3.31 12.93
N PRO A 139 -4.41 -4.64 12.93
CA PRO A 139 -3.15 -5.26 13.34
C PRO A 139 -2.05 -4.97 12.31
N PRO A 140 -0.78 -4.94 12.73
CA PRO A 140 0.35 -4.81 11.81
C PRO A 140 0.40 -5.95 10.78
N LEU A 141 0.88 -5.62 9.57
CA LEU A 141 0.89 -6.43 8.34
C LEU A 141 -0.48 -6.91 7.85
N TYR A 142 -1.59 -6.37 8.38
CA TYR A 142 -2.91 -6.69 7.88
C TYR A 142 -3.08 -6.19 6.43
N PRO A 143 -3.53 -7.03 5.49
CA PRO A 143 -3.80 -6.61 4.12
C PRO A 143 -5.14 -5.86 4.06
N LEU A 144 -5.07 -4.54 4.01
CA LEU A 144 -6.21 -3.65 3.89
C LEU A 144 -6.53 -3.37 2.40
N LEU A 145 -7.75 -3.70 1.97
CA LEU A 145 -8.25 -3.33 0.65
C LEU A 145 -8.94 -1.97 0.69
N VAL A 146 -8.43 -1.00 -0.08
CA VAL A 146 -8.95 0.37 -0.12
C VAL A 146 -9.26 0.78 -1.56
N LYS A 147 -10.45 1.35 -1.78
CA LYS A 147 -10.78 1.97 -3.07
C LYS A 147 -10.02 3.29 -3.22
N GLY A 148 -9.51 3.59 -4.40
CA GLY A 148 -8.74 4.80 -4.66
C GLY A 148 -9.48 6.09 -4.27
N ARG A 149 -10.79 6.16 -4.55
CA ARG A 149 -11.62 7.31 -4.12
C ARG A 149 -11.65 7.50 -2.59
N ASN A 150 -11.55 6.41 -1.82
CA ASN A 150 -11.53 6.46 -0.36
C ASN A 150 -10.11 6.77 0.14
N LEU A 151 -9.09 6.24 -0.54
CA LEU A 151 -7.69 6.52 -0.22
C LEU A 151 -7.38 8.02 -0.39
N TYR A 152 -7.81 8.60 -1.51
CA TYR A 152 -7.59 10.01 -1.86
C TYR A 152 -8.65 10.96 -1.30
N GLY A 153 -9.67 10.44 -0.62
CA GLY A 153 -10.81 11.24 -0.15
C GLY A 153 -10.36 12.36 0.80
N LEU A 154 -9.39 12.04 1.66
CA LEU A 154 -8.75 12.98 2.56
C LEU A 154 -7.29 13.24 2.11
N LEU A 155 -6.41 13.57 3.05
CA LEU A 155 -4.99 13.73 2.79
C LEU A 155 -4.31 12.35 2.70
N THR A 156 -3.49 12.18 1.66
CA THR A 156 -2.59 11.04 1.52
C THR A 156 -1.17 11.57 1.35
N LEU A 157 -0.31 11.20 2.28
CA LEU A 157 1.10 11.54 2.28
C LEU A 157 1.91 10.27 2.02
N ARG A 158 3.13 10.41 1.49
CA ARG A 158 4.08 9.32 1.33
C ARG A 158 5.45 9.65 1.89
N GLN A 159 6.21 8.60 2.17
CA GLN A 159 7.65 8.71 2.32
C GLN A 159 8.33 8.87 0.95
N ARG A 160 9.51 9.49 0.97
CA ARG A 160 10.39 9.54 -0.20
C ARG A 160 10.95 8.15 -0.51
N TRP A 161 11.05 7.80 -1.78
CA TRP A 161 11.73 6.56 -2.17
C TRP A 161 13.24 6.74 -2.04
N ALA A 162 13.96 5.62 -1.87
CA ALA A 162 15.42 5.64 -1.93
C ALA A 162 15.92 6.13 -3.31
N ASN A 163 15.19 5.77 -4.37
CA ASN A 163 15.38 6.24 -5.74
C ASN A 163 14.03 6.72 -6.26
N GLU A 164 13.94 8.01 -6.61
CA GLU A 164 12.67 8.62 -7.03
C GLU A 164 12.41 8.39 -8.52
N GLU A 165 13.46 8.18 -9.32
CA GLU A 165 13.38 7.83 -10.73
C GLU A 165 12.69 6.49 -10.94
N ASP A 166 12.97 5.51 -10.08
CA ASP A 166 12.30 4.21 -10.10
C ASP A 166 10.81 4.34 -9.73
N ARG A 167 10.48 5.26 -8.83
CA ARG A 167 9.08 5.58 -8.53
C ARG A 167 8.39 6.16 -9.75
N VAL A 168 9.02 7.10 -10.46
CA VAL A 168 8.46 7.70 -11.69
C VAL A 168 8.15 6.63 -12.73
N LYS A 169 9.04 5.64 -12.92
CA LYS A 169 8.78 4.51 -13.82
C LYS A 169 7.54 3.71 -13.40
N VAL A 170 7.45 3.32 -12.13
CA VAL A 170 6.30 2.56 -11.60
C VAL A 170 4.99 3.36 -11.69
N LEU A 171 5.06 4.66 -11.38
CA LEU A 171 3.92 5.57 -11.48
C LEU A 171 3.44 5.71 -12.92
N SER A 172 4.36 5.90 -13.87
CA SER A 172 4.05 6.04 -15.29
C SER A 172 3.36 4.79 -15.85
N GLU A 173 3.86 3.60 -15.51
CA GLU A 173 3.24 2.32 -15.87
C GLU A 173 1.80 2.24 -15.36
N LYS A 174 1.58 2.56 -14.08
CA LYS A 174 0.24 2.62 -13.47
C LYS A 174 -0.69 3.53 -14.27
N HIS A 175 -0.26 4.75 -14.61
CA HIS A 175 -1.11 5.69 -15.33
C HIS A 175 -1.41 5.22 -16.75
N CYS A 176 -0.44 4.63 -17.46
CA CYS A 176 -0.62 4.03 -18.78
C CYS A 176 -1.67 2.91 -18.73
N ARG A 177 -1.54 2.01 -17.75
CA ARG A 177 -2.48 0.89 -17.56
C ARG A 177 -3.88 1.37 -17.19
N GLY A 178 -3.96 2.42 -16.36
CA GLY A 178 -5.22 3.10 -16.04
C GLY A 178 -5.87 3.79 -17.25
N ALA A 179 -5.08 4.41 -18.13
CA ALA A 179 -5.56 5.03 -19.36
C ALA A 179 -6.10 3.98 -20.34
N ALA A 180 -5.40 2.85 -20.51
CA ALA A 180 -5.84 1.72 -21.31
C ALA A 180 -7.18 1.15 -20.79
N ALA A 181 -7.30 0.95 -19.48
CA ALA A 181 -8.55 0.47 -18.85
C ALA A 181 -9.72 1.44 -19.08
N ARG A 182 -9.48 2.76 -18.99
CA ARG A 182 -10.49 3.78 -19.30
C ARG A 182 -10.91 3.75 -20.76
N LYS A 183 -9.98 3.55 -21.70
CA LYS A 183 -10.25 3.44 -23.14
C LYS A 183 -11.15 2.24 -23.44
N VAL A 184 -10.80 1.05 -22.95
CA VAL A 184 -11.60 -0.18 -23.13
C VAL A 184 -13.02 -0.01 -22.58
N MET A 185 -13.16 0.60 -21.40
CA MET A 185 -14.49 0.86 -20.82
C MET A 185 -15.31 1.87 -21.63
N ARG A 186 -14.68 2.92 -22.17
CA ARG A 186 -15.35 3.87 -23.05
C ARG A 186 -15.88 3.17 -24.31
N GLU A 187 -15.06 2.34 -24.95
CA GLU A 187 -15.44 1.57 -26.13
C GLU A 187 -16.62 0.62 -25.82
N ARG A 188 -16.62 -0.04 -24.66
CA ARG A 188 -17.74 -0.87 -24.22
C ARG A 188 -19.04 -0.08 -24.05
N LYS A 189 -18.99 1.09 -23.40
CA LYS A 189 -20.17 1.96 -23.21
C LYS A 189 -20.75 2.48 -24.52
N ILE A 190 -19.88 2.80 -25.49
CA ILE A 190 -20.30 3.20 -26.85
C ILE A 190 -20.99 2.02 -27.53
N LYS A 191 -20.40 0.81 -27.48
CA LYS A 191 -21.01 -0.40 -28.06
C LYS A 191 -22.33 -0.79 -27.42
N SER A 192 -22.52 -0.56 -26.13
CA SER A 192 -23.76 -0.87 -25.41
C SER A 192 -24.83 0.21 -25.55
N GLY A 193 -24.63 1.24 -26.40
CA GLY A 193 -25.60 2.31 -26.63
C GLY A 193 -25.76 3.31 -25.48
N TYR A 194 -24.93 3.24 -24.44
CA TYR A 194 -25.04 4.07 -23.22
C TYR A 194 -24.44 5.48 -23.39
N VAL A 195 -23.70 5.71 -24.48
CA VAL A 195 -23.11 7.00 -24.84
C VAL A 195 -23.30 7.18 -26.34
N HIS A 196 -24.06 8.20 -26.75
CA HIS A 196 -24.22 8.55 -28.16
C HIS A 196 -22.85 8.94 -28.74
N LYS A 197 -22.54 8.47 -29.96
CA LYS A 197 -21.33 8.87 -30.69
C LYS A 197 -21.42 10.37 -31.03
N GLY A 198 -20.98 11.23 -30.12
CA GLY A 198 -20.95 12.67 -30.40
C GLY A 198 -20.96 13.55 -29.15
N GLU A 199 -19.86 13.59 -28.41
CA GLU A 199 -19.39 14.85 -27.83
C GLU A 199 -17.91 14.71 -27.49
N ILE A 200 -17.07 15.08 -28.45
CA ILE A 200 -15.65 15.29 -28.20
C ILE A 200 -15.55 16.63 -27.46
N ARG A 201 -15.63 16.61 -26.13
CA ARG A 201 -15.04 17.69 -25.33
C ARG A 201 -13.61 17.30 -25.04
N SER A 202 -12.69 17.81 -25.87
CA SER A 202 -11.26 17.81 -25.59
C SER A 202 -10.99 18.61 -24.32
N SER A 203 -11.02 17.96 -23.16
CA SER A 203 -10.36 18.50 -21.97
C SER A 203 -8.85 18.29 -22.13
N SER A 204 -8.28 19.15 -22.97
CA SER A 204 -6.85 19.43 -23.04
C SER A 204 -6.46 20.00 -21.67
N TRP A 205 -5.86 19.16 -20.83
CA TRP A 205 -5.01 19.63 -19.73
C TRP A 205 -3.59 19.69 -20.26
N PHE A 206 -3.31 20.65 -21.14
CA PHE A 206 -1.94 21.09 -21.37
C PHE A 206 -1.55 21.95 -20.16
N TYR A 207 -0.73 21.39 -19.29
CA TYR A 207 -0.06 22.14 -18.24
C TYR A 207 1.12 22.87 -18.90
N THR A 208 0.89 24.09 -19.41
CA THR A 208 1.98 24.98 -19.80
C THR A 208 2.45 25.73 -18.58
N SER A 209 3.58 25.30 -18.02
CA SER A 209 4.36 26.06 -17.05
C SER A 209 4.94 27.29 -17.74
N HIS A 210 4.28 28.45 -17.66
CA HIS A 210 4.92 29.72 -17.95
C HIS A 210 5.72 30.14 -16.71
N ILE A 211 7.04 29.99 -16.83
CA ILE A 211 8.02 30.64 -15.97
C ILE A 211 8.13 32.08 -16.48
N HIS A 212 7.77 33.06 -15.65
CA HIS A 212 8.21 34.44 -15.85
C HIS A 212 9.41 34.67 -14.92
N PHE A 213 10.51 35.11 -15.53
CA PHE A 213 11.65 35.75 -14.88
C PHE A 213 11.24 37.08 -14.26
#